data_AF-A0A317CZJ6-F1
#
_entry.id   AF-A0A317CZJ6-F1
#
_cell.length_a   1.000
_cell.length_b   1.000
_cell.length_c   1.000
_cell.angle_alpha   90.00
_cell.angle_beta   90.00
_cell.angle_gamma   90.00
#
_symmetry.space_group_name_H-M   'P 1'
#
loop_
_entity.id
_entity.type
_entity.pdbx_description
1 polymer ?
#
loop_
_entity_poly.entity_id
_entity_poly.type
_entity_poly.pdbx_seq_one_letter_code
_entity_poly.pdbx_strand_id
1 'polypeptide(L)' 'ANIAGTSTDTDGGVHSFEGGHYISVVGYRDNGTIVKIADSADPNTASYEVTVEHLADWIATRGYATS' A
#
# COMPACT_ATOMS: atom_id res chain seq x y z
N ALA A 1 -4.18 6.24 0.73
CA ALA A 1 -4.91 4.99 1.00
C ALA A 1 -4.87 4.70 2.50
N ASN A 2 -5.93 4.10 3.05
CA ASN A 2 -6.01 3.65 4.45
C ASN A 2 -5.89 2.12 4.46
N ILE A 3 -4.85 1.60 5.09
CA ILE A 3 -4.47 0.19 5.05
C ILE A 3 -4.29 -0.36 6.47
N ALA A 4 -4.25 -1.69 6.63
CA ALA A 4 -3.85 -2.37 7.86
C ALA A 4 -3.33 -3.79 7.58
N GLY A 5 -2.68 -4.39 8.57
CA GLY A 5 -2.14 -5.74 8.47
C GLY A 5 -0.81 -5.76 7.71
N THR A 6 -0.47 -6.92 7.15
CA THR A 6 0.81 -7.15 6.46
C THR A 6 0.60 -7.31 4.96
N SER A 7 1.46 -6.67 4.16
CA SER A 7 1.47 -6.78 2.70
C SER A 7 2.89 -7.03 2.18
N THR A 8 2.99 -7.57 0.96
CA THR A 8 4.24 -7.82 0.25
C THR A 8 4.27 -7.04 -1.05
N ASP A 9 5.32 -6.24 -1.25
CA ASP A 9 5.51 -5.44 -2.46
C ASP A 9 5.99 -6.28 -3.65
N THR A 10 6.09 -5.63 -4.82
CA THR A 10 6.51 -6.29 -6.07
C THR A 10 7.96 -6.79 -6.06
N ASP A 11 8.80 -6.28 -5.16
CA ASP A 11 10.18 -6.71 -4.96
C ASP A 11 10.30 -7.79 -3.85
N GLY A 12 9.18 -8.19 -3.23
CA GLY A 12 9.13 -9.16 -2.14
C GLY A 12 9.35 -8.57 -0.75
N GLY A 13 9.43 -7.24 -0.62
CA GLY A 13 9.54 -6.53 0.65
C GLY A 13 8.24 -6.64 1.47
N VAL A 14 8.38 -6.88 2.77
CA VAL A 14 7.24 -7.05 3.69
C VAL A 14 6.98 -5.77 4.47
N HIS A 15 5.72 -5.32 4.49
CA HIS A 15 5.26 -4.09 5.15
C HIS A 15 4.13 -4.41 6.14
N SER A 16 4.32 -4.16 7.43
CA SER A 16 3.36 -4.53 8.48
C SER A 16 2.85 -3.33 9.28
N PHE A 17 1.53 -3.13 9.27
CA PHE A 17 0.82 -2.03 9.91
C PHE A 17 -0.41 -2.54 10.68
N GLU A 18 -0.21 -3.29 11.76
CA GLU A 18 -1.28 -3.95 12.54
C GLU A 18 -2.36 -2.96 13.03
N GLY A 19 -1.96 -1.76 13.48
CA GLY A 19 -2.86 -0.69 13.93
C GLY A 19 -3.47 0.15 12.79
N GLY A 20 -3.07 -0.14 11.56
CA GLY A 20 -3.38 0.61 10.35
C GLY A 20 -2.47 1.82 10.11
N HIS A 21 -2.48 2.28 8.86
CA HIS A 21 -1.54 3.27 8.36
C HIS A 21 -2.12 4.03 7.16
N TYR A 22 -1.70 5.29 7.01
CA TYR A 22 -2.02 6.09 5.84
C TYR A 22 -0.80 6.20 4.94
N ILE A 23 -0.98 5.77 3.70
CA ILE A 23 0.06 5.82 2.66
C ILE A 23 -0.38 6.73 1.52
N SER A 24 0.57 7.28 0.78
CA SER A 24 0.30 8.16 -0.36
C SER A 24 0.66 7.46 -1.68
N VAL A 25 -0.27 7.45 -2.63
CA VAL A 25 0.05 7.05 -4.01
C VAL A 25 0.67 8.25 -4.72
N VAL A 26 1.89 8.09 -5.22
CA VAL A 26 2.66 9.19 -5.83
C VAL A 26 2.99 8.96 -7.30
N GLY A 27 2.64 7.81 -7.87
CA GLY A 27 2.85 7.51 -9.27
C GLY A 27 2.20 6.22 -9.73
N TYR A 28 2.09 6.08 -11.05
CA TYR A 28 1.61 4.89 -11.73
C TYR A 28 2.59 4.54 -12.86
N ARG A 29 2.80 3.25 -13.13
CA ARG A 29 3.56 2.76 -14.30
C ARG A 29 2.90 1.51 -14.88
N ASP A 30 3.48 0.97 -15.95
CA ASP A 30 3.00 -0.25 -16.64
C ASP A 30 1.52 -0.16 -17.02
N ASN A 31 1.17 0.88 -17.79
CA ASN A 31 -0.22 1.21 -18.15
C ASN A 31 -1.18 1.33 -16.96
N GLY A 32 -0.67 1.74 -15.80
CA GLY A 32 -1.46 1.90 -14.58
C GLY A 32 -1.63 0.63 -13.78
N THR A 33 -0.93 -0.46 -14.10
CA THR A 33 -1.02 -1.73 -13.36
C THR A 33 -0.24 -1.67 -12.05
N ILE A 34 0.82 -0.84 -11.99
CA ILE A 34 1.69 -0.70 -10.82
C ILE A 34 1.54 0.71 -10.25
N VAL A 35 1.44 0.80 -8.92
CA VAL A 35 1.42 2.05 -8.16
C VAL A 35 2.68 2.20 -7.34
N LYS A 36 3.22 3.42 -7.33
CA LYS A 36 4.29 3.81 -6.41
C LYS A 36 3.69 4.42 -5.16
N ILE A 37 4.06 3.86 -4.02
CA ILE A 37 3.69 4.31 -2.69
C ILE A 37 4.84 5.13 -2.10
N ALA A 38 4.52 6.27 -1.49
CA ALA A 38 5.39 6.97 -0.56
C ALA A 38 4.91 6.69 0.87
N ASP A 39 5.84 6.21 1.70
CA ASP A 39 5.59 5.81 3.07
C ASP A 39 6.62 6.45 3.99
N SER A 40 6.18 7.39 4.82
CA SER A 40 7.07 8.10 5.73
C SER A 40 7.34 7.35 7.04
N ALA A 41 6.74 6.18 7.27
CA ALA A 41 6.89 5.44 8.51
C ALA A 41 8.28 4.82 8.67
N ASP A 42 8.91 4.41 7.56
CA ASP A 42 10.26 3.86 7.56
C ASP A 42 11.15 4.59 6.54
N PRO A 43 12.17 5.34 6.98
CA PRO A 43 13.07 6.04 6.07
C PRO A 43 13.93 5.09 5.21
N ASN A 44 14.12 3.84 5.61
CA ASN A 44 14.84 2.84 4.80
C ASN A 44 13.98 2.30 3.65
N THR A 45 12.65 2.40 3.79
CA THR A 45 11.67 1.87 2.84
C THR A 45 10.69 2.96 2.43
N ALA A 46 11.23 4.17 2.22
CA ALA A 46 10.44 5.39 2.02
C ALA A 46 9.54 5.38 0.77
N SER A 47 9.80 4.46 -0.17
CA SER A 47 8.90 4.18 -1.28
C SER A 47 8.98 2.73 -1.73
N TYR A 48 7.85 2.15 -2.09
CA TYR A 48 7.73 0.80 -2.63
C TYR A 48 6.63 0.75 -3.69
N GLU A 49 6.57 -0.36 -4.42
CA GLU A 49 5.63 -0.55 -5.52
C GLU A 49 4.76 -1.78 -5.32
N VAL A 50 3.45 -1.63 -5.49
CA VAL A 50 2.45 -2.71 -5.45
C VAL A 50 1.60 -2.69 -6.72
N THR A 51 0.94 -3.80 -7.05
CA THR A 51 -0.07 -3.76 -8.13
C THR A 51 -1.29 -2.98 -7.67
N VAL A 52 -2.02 -2.36 -8.61
CA VAL A 52 -3.27 -1.66 -8.30
C VAL A 52 -4.31 -2.62 -7.72
N GLU A 53 -4.41 -3.83 -8.26
CA GLU A 53 -5.31 -4.88 -7.74
C GLU A 53 -4.97 -5.20 -6.29
N HIS A 54 -3.69 -5.40 -5.98
CA HIS A 54 -3.26 -5.69 -4.62
C HIS A 54 -3.51 -4.50 -3.68
N LEU A 55 -3.25 -3.26 -4.11
CA LEU A 55 -3.59 -2.08 -3.31
C LEU A 55 -5.10 -2.00 -3.04
N ALA A 56 -5.94 -2.30 -4.03
CA ALA A 56 -7.39 -2.28 -3.87
C ALA A 56 -7.84 -3.32 -2.84
N ASP A 57 -7.34 -4.55 -2.92
CA ASP A 57 -7.62 -5.60 -1.95
C ASP A 57 -7.15 -5.19 -0.55
N TRP A 58 -5.94 -4.62 -0.45
CA TRP A 58 -5.38 -4.21 0.82
C TRP A 58 -6.21 -3.11 1.50
N ILE A 59 -6.67 -2.11 0.74
CA ILE A 59 -7.61 -1.08 1.23
C ILE A 59 -8.93 -1.71 1.64
N ALA A 60 -9.44 -2.66 0.85
CA ALA A 60 -10.73 -3.30 1.10
C ALA A 60 -10.75 -4.09 2.42
N THR A 61 -9.59 -4.56 2.91
CA THR A 61 -9.51 -5.24 4.23
C THR A 61 -9.97 -4.36 5.40
N ARG A 62 -9.84 -3.03 5.31
CA ARG A 62 -10.41 -2.11 6.32
C ARG A 62 -11.89 -1.81 6.10
N GLY A 63 -12.37 -1.94 4.86
CA GLY A 63 -13.70 -1.52 4.43
C GLY A 63 -13.95 -0.02 4.64
N TYR A 64 -14.75 0.60 3.77
CA TYR A 64 -15.55 1.74 4.23
C TYR A 64 -16.73 1.14 4.99
N ALA A 65 -16.52 0.70 6.23
CA ALA A 65 -17.63 0.28 7.08
C ALA A 65 -18.47 1.53 7.42
N THR A 66 -19.53 1.76 6.64
CA THR A 66 -20.66 2.58 7.09
C THR A 66 -21.28 1.86 8.27
N SER A 67 -21.29 2.51 9.43
CA SER A 67 -22.36 2.30 10.41
C SER A 67 -23.65 2.88 9.87
#